data_AF-L9WBS0-F1
#
_entry.id   AF-L9WBS0-F1
#
_cell.length_a   1.000
_cell.length_b   1.000
_cell.length_c   1.000
_cell.angle_alpha   90.00
_cell.angle_beta   90.00
_cell.angle_gamma   90.00
#
_symmetry.space_group_name_H-M   'P 1'
#
loop_
_entity.id
_entity.type
_entity.pdbx_description
1 polymer ?
#
loop_
_entity_poly.entity_id
_entity_poly.type
_entity_poly.pdbx_seq_one_letter_code
_entity_poly.pdbx_strand_id
1 'polypeptide(L)'
;MIPLFVTPVEILTGVSVALLFGTVCAAVVGCATVVIGYVADETVPSVVGGVATVAITGAGLYAAAVFDGSTIQPGLLLGVGLCFVLGLYGTSWGSQLAADLPRTTAGSTERTQPLAADAVDAVDAMGQVTIRSSGGVGEFEGYPPLGPGLRATLEDGAWRLPADCPIAELETRLEDRLRTSYDLEAVSVSVDGRGRATITAAPPANGVAKRVPEGWRAVSTRALLPTGLAPGDDILVATESTTVSGTVLSATVTPVADGGYTSPNTAPTVDTSSDNRSKRDGSSLLSEAEACGGDGYVTVAVPTTDADVVLETERVRIVVRPSGSTHEFDAVSLLERGGTSIRRVTVTDAVLDAVSDDETELDVFAIRNGEASTGGPAVEYEWRFEPDSGALEVGTEAFLLGPGAAAFGSESAERDESNALGEQEPAAPGVSH
;
A
#
# COMPACT_ATOMS: atom_id res chain seq x y z
N MET A 1 15.69 -62.10 35.56
CA MET A 1 14.45 -61.81 36.29
C MET A 1 14.87 -61.07 37.56
N ILE A 2 14.93 -59.74 37.50
CA ILE A 2 15.44 -58.89 38.60
C ILE A 2 14.25 -58.58 39.51
N PRO A 3 14.26 -58.97 40.80
CA PRO A 3 13.15 -58.66 41.69
C PRO A 3 13.12 -57.15 41.94
N LEU A 4 12.09 -56.52 41.38
CA LEU A 4 11.76 -55.10 41.48
C LEU A 4 11.20 -54.83 42.88
N PHE A 5 12.03 -54.93 43.93
CA PHE A 5 11.67 -54.42 45.26
C PHE A 5 11.77 -52.90 45.24
N VAL A 6 10.79 -52.29 44.58
CA VAL A 6 10.67 -50.84 44.56
C VAL A 6 10.09 -50.42 45.88
N THR A 7 10.87 -49.65 46.64
CA THR A 7 10.36 -49.09 47.88
C THR A 7 9.34 -47.98 47.55
N PRO A 8 8.20 -47.89 48.24
CA PRO A 8 7.21 -46.84 47.98
C PRO A 8 7.80 -45.42 48.00
N VAL A 9 8.82 -45.21 48.85
CA VAL A 9 9.56 -43.95 48.99
C VAL A 9 10.32 -43.59 47.71
N GLU A 10 10.90 -44.56 47.02
CA GLU A 10 11.65 -44.35 45.79
C GLU A 10 10.73 -43.97 44.62
N ILE A 11 9.54 -44.57 44.55
CA ILE A 11 8.48 -44.17 43.59
C ILE A 11 8.05 -42.75 43.88
N LEU A 12 7.74 -42.45 45.15
CA LEU A 12 7.23 -41.15 45.55
C LEU A 12 8.25 -40.06 45.23
N THR A 13 9.53 -40.32 45.50
CA THR A 13 10.62 -39.38 45.23
C THR A 13 10.78 -39.14 43.72
N GLY A 14 10.82 -40.20 42.91
CA GLY A 14 10.95 -40.09 41.46
C GLY A 14 9.78 -39.35 40.81
N VAL A 15 8.55 -39.64 41.24
CA VAL A 15 7.34 -38.96 40.76
C VAL A 15 7.29 -37.51 41.22
N SER A 16 7.60 -37.22 42.48
CA SER A 16 7.60 -35.85 43.01
C SER A 16 8.61 -34.96 42.30
N VAL A 17 9.82 -35.47 42.04
CA VAL A 17 10.85 -34.76 41.29
C VAL A 17 10.42 -34.52 39.85
N ALA A 18 9.86 -35.53 39.19
CA ALA A 18 9.37 -35.41 37.82
C ALA A 18 8.23 -34.39 37.69
N LEU A 19 7.31 -34.35 38.66
CA LEU A 19 6.25 -33.35 38.68
C LEU A 19 6.78 -31.95 38.94
N LEU A 20 7.71 -31.77 39.86
CA LEU A 20 8.19 -30.43 40.23
C LEU A 20 9.03 -29.81 39.12
N PHE A 21 10.04 -30.52 38.61
CA PHE A 21 10.95 -29.99 37.60
C PHE A 21 10.46 -30.24 36.18
N GLY A 22 9.88 -31.41 35.93
CA GLY A 22 9.39 -31.79 34.60
C GLY A 22 8.22 -30.93 34.15
N THR A 23 7.33 -30.48 35.04
CA THR A 23 6.23 -29.57 34.66
C THR A 23 6.76 -28.22 34.20
N VAL A 24 7.73 -27.64 34.90
CA VAL A 24 8.34 -26.35 34.51
C VAL A 24 9.07 -26.48 33.17
N CYS A 25 9.87 -27.53 33.00
CA CYS A 25 10.58 -27.77 31.74
C CYS A 25 9.60 -28.05 30.58
N ALA A 26 8.54 -28.82 30.81
CA ALA A 26 7.50 -29.08 29.81
C ALA A 26 6.75 -27.81 29.39
N ALA A 27 6.49 -26.90 30.33
CA ALA A 27 5.90 -25.60 30.03
C ALA A 27 6.82 -24.75 29.14
N VAL A 28 8.13 -24.72 29.44
CA VAL A 28 9.11 -24.01 28.60
C VAL A 28 9.19 -24.60 27.20
N VAL A 29 9.23 -25.93 27.08
CA VAL A 29 9.21 -26.61 25.77
C VAL A 29 7.89 -26.34 25.03
N GLY A 30 6.75 -26.36 25.73
CA GLY A 30 5.45 -25.98 25.19
C GLY A 30 5.44 -24.55 24.64
N CYS A 31 5.91 -23.57 25.42
CA CYS A 31 6.04 -22.19 24.95
C CYS A 31 6.97 -22.07 23.74
N ALA A 32 8.11 -22.76 23.73
CA ALA A 32 9.00 -22.78 22.57
C ALA A 32 8.32 -23.36 21.32
N THR A 33 7.50 -24.41 21.48
CA THR A 33 6.74 -24.98 20.37
C THR A 33 5.64 -24.05 19.84
N VAL A 34 5.04 -23.23 20.72
CA VAL A 34 4.12 -22.15 20.28
C VAL A 34 4.88 -21.13 19.43
N VAL A 35 6.06 -20.69 19.89
CA VAL A 35 6.87 -19.70 19.16
C VAL A 35 7.35 -20.26 17.82
N ILE A 36 7.84 -21.49 17.77
CA ILE A 36 8.28 -22.13 16.52
C ILE A 36 7.10 -22.31 15.56
N GLY A 37 5.96 -22.81 16.05
CA GLY A 37 4.76 -22.98 15.22
C GLY A 37 4.18 -21.64 14.73
N TYR A 38 4.39 -20.56 15.48
CA TYR A 38 3.96 -19.21 15.11
C TYR A 38 4.90 -18.54 14.09
N VAL A 39 6.22 -18.71 14.23
CA VAL A 39 7.22 -18.01 13.40
C VAL A 39 7.65 -18.81 12.16
N ALA A 40 7.82 -20.12 12.30
CA ALA A 40 8.41 -20.97 11.26
C ALA A 40 7.36 -21.79 10.46
N ASP A 41 6.09 -21.75 10.86
CA ASP A 41 4.98 -22.56 10.32
C ASP A 41 5.25 -24.08 10.29
N GLU A 42 6.22 -24.54 11.09
CA GLU A 42 6.59 -25.93 11.24
C GLU A 42 5.91 -26.57 12.46
N THR A 43 5.40 -27.79 12.28
CA THR A 43 4.87 -28.58 13.40
C THR A 43 5.99 -29.40 14.02
N VAL A 44 6.33 -29.10 15.28
CA VAL A 44 7.32 -29.89 16.02
C VAL A 44 6.68 -31.22 16.44
N PRO A 45 7.25 -32.38 16.07
CA PRO A 45 6.72 -33.67 16.50
C PRO A 45 6.74 -33.78 18.03
N SER A 46 5.64 -34.25 18.63
CA SER A 46 5.49 -34.33 20.10
C SER A 46 6.57 -35.18 20.78
N VAL A 47 7.10 -36.19 20.08
CA VAL A 47 8.22 -37.03 20.54
C VAL A 47 9.48 -36.19 20.78
N VAL A 48 9.75 -35.19 19.92
CA VAL A 48 10.92 -34.31 20.06
C VAL A 48 10.81 -33.49 21.35
N GLY A 49 9.64 -32.93 21.65
CA GLY A 49 9.42 -32.18 22.88
C GLY A 49 9.44 -33.04 24.15
N GLY A 50 8.98 -34.31 24.07
CA GLY A 50 9.17 -35.30 25.12
C GLY A 50 10.64 -35.54 25.45
N VAL A 51 11.48 -35.80 24.43
CA VAL A 51 12.93 -35.99 24.60
C VAL A 51 13.61 -34.72 25.13
N ALA A 52 13.27 -33.56 24.58
CA ALA A 52 13.81 -32.27 25.01
C ALA A 52 13.51 -31.99 26.49
N THR A 53 12.28 -32.25 26.93
CA THR A 53 11.87 -32.06 28.33
C THR A 53 12.68 -32.95 29.27
N VAL A 54 12.89 -34.22 28.92
CA VAL A 54 13.72 -35.14 29.70
C VAL A 54 15.18 -34.67 29.73
N ALA A 55 15.73 -34.23 28.60
CA ALA A 55 17.10 -33.76 28.50
C ALA A 55 17.34 -32.50 29.36
N ILE A 56 16.46 -31.51 29.26
CA ILE A 56 16.54 -30.26 30.03
C ILE A 56 16.39 -30.54 31.52
N THR A 57 15.39 -31.34 31.90
CA THR A 57 15.16 -31.71 33.31
C THR A 57 16.36 -32.49 33.87
N GLY A 58 16.85 -33.50 33.15
CA GLY A 58 17.98 -34.32 33.56
C GLY A 58 19.27 -33.50 33.69
N ALA A 59 19.56 -32.62 32.73
CA ALA A 59 20.71 -31.72 32.78
C ALA A 59 20.62 -30.74 33.96
N GLY A 60 19.44 -30.17 34.21
CA GLY A 60 19.21 -29.25 35.34
C GLY A 60 19.38 -29.94 36.69
N LEU A 61 18.84 -31.15 36.86
CA LEU A 61 18.99 -31.93 38.09
C LEU A 61 20.44 -32.36 38.35
N TYR A 62 21.16 -32.74 37.29
CA TYR A 62 22.57 -33.08 37.36
C TYR A 62 23.41 -31.87 37.78
N ALA A 63 23.18 -30.70 37.15
CA ALA A 63 23.87 -29.46 37.49
C ALA A 63 23.60 -29.00 38.94
N ALA A 64 22.40 -29.24 39.44
CA ALA A 64 22.02 -28.94 40.82
C ALA A 64 22.53 -29.98 41.84
N ALA A 65 23.29 -30.99 41.41
CA ALA A 65 23.80 -32.09 42.23
C ALA A 65 22.71 -32.84 43.02
N VAL A 66 21.48 -32.86 42.50
CA VAL A 66 20.32 -33.49 43.16
C VAL A 66 20.37 -35.01 43.03
N PHE A 67 21.01 -35.54 41.97
CA PHE A 67 21.23 -36.96 41.76
C PHE A 67 22.65 -37.23 41.23
N ASP A 68 23.23 -38.36 41.65
CA ASP A 68 24.53 -38.84 41.16
C ASP A 68 24.31 -39.89 40.05
N GLY A 69 24.92 -39.68 38.88
CA GLY A 69 24.67 -40.45 37.66
C GLY A 69 25.09 -41.92 37.73
N SER A 70 25.72 -42.36 38.82
CA SER A 70 26.23 -43.72 38.99
C SER A 70 25.16 -44.74 39.41
N THR A 71 23.98 -44.31 39.89
CA THR A 71 22.96 -45.20 40.47
C THR A 71 21.59 -45.00 39.80
N ILE A 72 21.22 -45.90 38.89
CA ILE A 72 19.89 -45.89 38.26
C ILE A 72 18.87 -46.55 39.19
N GLN A 73 18.17 -45.72 39.96
CA GLN A 73 17.06 -46.13 40.82
C GLN A 73 15.79 -46.40 40.01
N PRO A 74 15.02 -47.48 40.27
CA PRO A 74 13.79 -47.78 39.53
C PRO A 74 12.76 -46.65 39.57
N GLY A 75 12.67 -45.93 40.70
CA GLY A 75 11.80 -44.75 40.83
C GLY A 75 12.19 -43.60 39.91
N LEU A 76 13.48 -43.45 39.62
CA LEU A 76 13.99 -42.43 38.70
C LEU A 76 13.57 -42.74 37.25
N LEU A 77 13.55 -44.02 36.85
CA LEU A 77 13.07 -44.44 35.53
C LEU A 77 11.58 -44.09 35.34
N LEU A 78 10.78 -44.27 36.38
CA LEU A 78 9.36 -43.88 36.38
C LEU A 78 9.22 -42.35 36.26
N GLY A 79 10.04 -41.60 36.99
CA GLY A 79 10.12 -40.14 36.88
C GLY A 79 10.50 -39.66 35.47
N VAL A 80 11.49 -40.28 34.83
CA VAL A 80 11.88 -39.99 33.44
C VAL A 80 10.74 -40.26 32.47
N GLY A 81 10.05 -41.39 32.62
CA GLY A 81 8.86 -41.71 31.83
C GLY A 81 7.75 -40.68 32.02
N LEU A 82 7.53 -40.21 33.24
CA LEU A 82 6.55 -39.16 33.54
C LEU A 82 6.95 -37.83 32.89
N CYS A 83 8.21 -37.39 33.01
CA CYS A 83 8.70 -36.18 32.33
C CYS A 83 8.53 -36.26 30.81
N PHE A 84 8.77 -37.43 30.21
CA PHE A 84 8.57 -37.64 28.78
C PHE A 84 7.09 -37.44 28.38
N VAL A 85 6.16 -37.99 29.16
CA VAL A 85 4.71 -37.80 28.95
C VAL A 85 4.29 -36.35 29.15
N LEU A 86 4.82 -35.65 30.15
CA LEU A 86 4.56 -34.22 30.32
C LEU A 86 5.07 -33.40 29.12
N GLY A 87 6.25 -33.72 28.58
CA GLY A 87 6.79 -33.06 27.39
C GLY A 87 5.97 -33.31 26.13
N LEU A 88 5.50 -34.55 25.92
CA LEU A 88 4.56 -34.90 24.85
C LEU A 88 3.28 -34.04 24.94
N TYR A 89 2.71 -33.98 26.16
CA TYR A 89 1.49 -33.21 26.42
C TYR A 89 1.71 -31.71 26.19
N GLY A 90 2.77 -31.13 26.77
CA GLY A 90 3.10 -29.71 26.61
C GLY A 90 3.32 -29.30 25.16
N THR A 91 3.96 -30.16 24.36
CA THR A 91 4.16 -29.93 22.93
C THR A 91 2.86 -30.01 22.14
N SER A 92 2.00 -31.00 22.44
CA SER A 92 0.69 -31.11 21.78
C SER A 92 -0.20 -29.91 22.07
N TRP A 93 -0.23 -29.45 23.32
CA TRP A 93 -0.98 -28.27 23.72
C TRP A 93 -0.40 -26.99 23.11
N GLY A 94 0.94 -26.86 23.06
CA GLY A 94 1.60 -25.76 22.36
C GLY A 94 1.29 -25.71 20.87
N SER A 95 1.28 -26.87 20.20
CA SER A 95 0.91 -26.95 18.78
C SER A 95 -0.56 -26.59 18.49
N GLN A 96 -1.49 -26.96 19.39
CA GLN A 96 -2.89 -26.55 19.29
C GLN A 96 -3.04 -25.05 19.51
N LEU A 97 -2.38 -24.51 20.53
CA LEU A 97 -2.42 -23.08 20.82
C LEU A 97 -1.80 -22.25 19.68
N ALA A 98 -0.75 -22.75 19.03
CA ALA A 98 -0.17 -22.14 17.82
C ALA A 98 -1.13 -22.14 16.63
N ALA A 99 -1.97 -23.17 16.50
CA ALA A 99 -2.98 -23.26 15.45
C ALA A 99 -4.20 -22.35 15.70
N ASP A 100 -4.56 -22.16 16.97
CA ASP A 100 -5.73 -21.37 17.38
C ASP A 100 -5.43 -19.86 17.51
N LEU A 101 -4.16 -19.46 17.60
CA LEU A 101 -3.79 -18.04 17.68
C LEU A 101 -4.09 -17.33 16.36
N PRO A 102 -4.88 -16.23 16.36
CA PRO A 102 -5.18 -15.48 15.16
C PRO A 102 -3.88 -14.90 14.60
N ARG A 103 -3.46 -15.43 13.45
CA ARG A 103 -2.27 -14.98 12.72
C ARG A 103 -2.58 -13.60 12.14
N THR A 104 -2.21 -12.55 12.86
CA THR A 104 -2.26 -11.16 12.35
C THR A 104 -1.23 -10.90 11.27
N THR A 105 -0.37 -11.88 10.99
CA THR A 105 0.46 -11.93 9.80
C THR A 105 -0.28 -12.73 8.73
N ALA A 106 -0.90 -12.02 7.79
CA ALA A 106 -1.11 -12.48 6.42
C ALA A 106 0.26 -12.71 5.76
N GLY A 107 1.05 -13.63 6.31
CA GLY A 107 2.34 -14.02 5.78
C GLY A 107 2.09 -14.82 4.52
N SER A 108 2.35 -14.19 3.38
CA SER A 108 2.45 -14.85 2.08
C SER A 108 3.24 -16.15 2.26
N THR A 109 2.57 -17.27 2.03
CA THR A 109 3.24 -18.56 1.88
C THR A 109 4.30 -18.36 0.82
N GLU A 110 5.58 -18.56 1.15
CA GLU A 110 6.71 -18.48 0.24
C GLU A 110 6.50 -19.46 -0.93
N ARG A 111 5.74 -19.04 -1.94
CA ARG A 111 5.64 -19.72 -3.22
C ARG A 111 6.87 -19.31 -4.00
N THR A 112 7.93 -20.10 -3.88
CA THR A 112 9.16 -19.97 -4.70
C THR A 112 8.91 -20.29 -6.19
N GLN A 113 7.67 -20.56 -6.58
CA GLN A 113 7.32 -20.87 -7.95
C GLN A 113 7.19 -19.57 -8.75
N PRO A 114 7.99 -19.36 -9.81
CA PRO A 114 7.80 -18.24 -10.72
C PRO A 114 6.45 -18.38 -11.44
N LEU A 115 5.93 -17.26 -11.96
CA LEU A 115 4.69 -17.25 -12.74
C LEU A 115 4.75 -18.30 -13.88
N ALA A 116 3.61 -18.90 -14.20
CA ALA A 116 3.53 -19.88 -15.28
C ALA A 116 3.95 -19.23 -16.60
N ALA A 117 4.55 -20.02 -17.51
CA ALA A 117 5.05 -19.53 -18.80
C ALA A 117 4.00 -18.72 -19.59
N ASP A 118 2.71 -19.07 -19.48
CA ASP A 118 1.61 -18.34 -20.12
C ASP A 118 1.43 -16.89 -19.61
N ALA A 119 1.84 -16.58 -18.38
CA ALA A 119 1.86 -15.22 -17.84
C ALA A 119 3.17 -14.48 -18.12
N VAL A 120 4.26 -15.23 -18.30
CA VAL A 120 5.56 -14.71 -18.76
C VAL A 120 5.47 -14.24 -20.22
N ASP A 121 4.63 -14.87 -21.05
CA ASP A 121 4.33 -14.41 -22.42
C ASP A 121 3.55 -13.08 -22.48
N ALA A 122 2.98 -12.65 -21.35
CA ALA A 122 2.31 -11.34 -21.21
C ALA A 122 3.22 -10.27 -20.60
N VAL A 123 4.53 -10.55 -20.52
CA VAL A 123 5.54 -9.58 -20.09
C VAL A 123 5.75 -8.56 -21.19
N ASP A 124 5.62 -7.28 -20.83
CA ASP A 124 5.88 -6.21 -21.79
C ASP A 124 7.38 -6.12 -22.12
N ALA A 125 7.73 -5.35 -23.16
CA ALA A 125 9.12 -5.18 -23.59
C ALA A 125 10.05 -4.61 -22.49
N MET A 126 9.49 -4.14 -21.37
CA MET A 126 10.17 -3.58 -20.21
C MET A 126 10.28 -4.58 -19.04
N GLY A 127 9.90 -5.84 -19.23
CA GLY A 127 10.01 -6.86 -18.18
C GLY A 127 8.92 -6.75 -17.11
N GLN A 128 7.81 -6.06 -17.35
CA GLN A 128 6.70 -5.92 -16.38
C GLN A 128 5.55 -6.88 -16.70
N VAL A 129 4.94 -7.43 -15.65
CA VAL A 129 3.69 -8.20 -15.72
C VAL A 129 2.51 -7.33 -15.30
N THR A 130 1.40 -7.41 -16.04
CA THR A 130 0.15 -6.74 -15.66
C THR A 130 -0.71 -7.70 -14.84
N ILE A 131 -0.83 -7.44 -13.55
CA ILE A 131 -1.73 -8.16 -12.64
C ILE A 131 -3.12 -7.51 -12.70
N ARG A 132 -4.15 -8.32 -12.93
CA ARG A 132 -5.55 -7.86 -12.96
C ARG A 132 -6.34 -8.47 -11.82
N SER A 133 -7.31 -7.75 -11.29
CA SER A 133 -8.25 -8.35 -10.34
C SER A 133 -8.99 -9.54 -10.97
N SER A 134 -9.25 -10.58 -10.17
CA SER A 134 -10.11 -11.71 -10.52
C SER A 134 -11.61 -11.33 -10.46
N GLY A 135 -11.90 -10.08 -10.09
CA GLY A 135 -13.23 -9.53 -9.92
C GLY A 135 -13.48 -9.30 -8.44
N GLY A 136 -14.34 -10.13 -7.84
CA GLY A 136 -14.91 -9.90 -6.51
C GLY A 136 -13.87 -9.66 -5.41
N VAL A 137 -13.95 -8.49 -4.79
CA VAL A 137 -13.13 -8.12 -3.62
C VAL A 137 -13.75 -8.70 -2.36
N GLY A 138 -12.95 -9.47 -1.61
CA GLY A 138 -13.31 -10.00 -0.30
C GLY A 138 -13.28 -8.93 0.78
N GLU A 139 -14.02 -9.17 1.86
CA GLU A 139 -14.06 -8.28 3.03
C GLU A 139 -13.41 -8.98 4.22
N PHE A 140 -12.69 -8.23 5.05
CA PHE A 140 -12.15 -8.76 6.29
C PHE A 140 -13.26 -8.93 7.34
N GLU A 141 -13.28 -10.07 8.01
CA GLU A 141 -14.19 -10.32 9.12
C GLU A 141 -13.92 -9.31 10.25
N GLY A 142 -15.00 -8.70 10.77
CA GLY A 142 -14.91 -7.69 11.83
C GLY A 142 -14.73 -6.25 11.34
N TYR A 143 -14.51 -6.02 10.04
CA TYR A 143 -14.46 -4.69 9.44
C TYR A 143 -15.79 -4.32 8.76
N PRO A 144 -16.11 -3.02 8.63
CA PRO A 144 -17.26 -2.60 7.83
C PRO A 144 -17.04 -2.91 6.34
N PRO A 145 -18.14 -3.05 5.55
CA PRO A 145 -18.03 -3.32 4.12
C PRO A 145 -17.39 -2.14 3.38
N LEU A 146 -16.75 -2.44 2.24
CA LEU A 146 -16.14 -1.42 1.39
C LEU A 146 -17.21 -0.51 0.77
N GLY A 147 -16.89 0.78 0.64
CA GLY A 147 -17.73 1.71 -0.12
C GLY A 147 -17.83 1.29 -1.59
N PRO A 148 -18.99 1.48 -2.25
CA PRO A 148 -19.25 0.95 -3.59
C PRO A 148 -18.27 1.45 -4.66
N GLY A 149 -17.81 2.71 -4.56
CA GLY A 149 -16.82 3.28 -5.48
C GLY A 149 -15.42 2.66 -5.33
N LEU A 150 -14.96 2.51 -4.09
CA LEU A 150 -13.68 1.87 -3.80
C LEU A 150 -13.69 0.40 -4.19
N ARG A 151 -14.81 -0.29 -3.93
CA ARG A 151 -15.02 -1.68 -4.35
C ARG A 151 -14.90 -1.82 -5.87
N ALA A 152 -15.65 -1.02 -6.64
CA ALA A 152 -15.58 -1.06 -8.11
C ALA A 152 -14.16 -0.77 -8.63
N THR A 153 -13.46 0.20 -8.02
CA THR A 153 -12.08 0.55 -8.40
C THR A 153 -11.11 -0.62 -8.21
N LEU A 154 -11.24 -1.37 -7.12
CA LEU A 154 -10.42 -2.56 -6.86
C LEU A 154 -10.84 -3.76 -7.73
N GLU A 155 -12.11 -3.90 -8.06
CA GLU A 155 -12.64 -4.96 -8.94
C GLU A 155 -12.18 -4.77 -10.40
N ASP A 156 -12.08 -3.52 -10.89
CA ASP A 156 -11.64 -3.20 -12.25
C ASP A 156 -10.13 -2.87 -12.36
N GLY A 157 -9.41 -2.94 -11.24
CA GLY A 157 -8.02 -2.53 -11.15
C GLY A 157 -7.04 -3.41 -11.95
N ALA A 158 -6.04 -2.74 -12.53
CA ALA A 158 -4.91 -3.37 -13.21
C ALA A 158 -3.60 -2.70 -12.80
N TRP A 159 -2.64 -3.49 -12.34
CA TRP A 159 -1.37 -3.01 -11.79
C TRP A 159 -0.18 -3.63 -12.54
N ARG A 160 0.81 -2.81 -12.87
CA ARG A 160 2.06 -3.25 -13.48
C ARG A 160 3.11 -3.44 -12.39
N LEU A 161 3.73 -4.61 -12.36
CA LEU A 161 4.81 -4.98 -11.44
C LEU A 161 5.94 -5.71 -12.19
N PRO A 162 7.18 -5.71 -11.68
CA PRO A 162 8.30 -6.39 -12.32
C PRO A 162 8.09 -7.92 -12.37
N ALA A 163 8.28 -8.53 -13.53
CA ALA A 163 8.02 -9.95 -13.76
C ALA A 163 9.12 -10.89 -13.23
N ASP A 164 10.29 -10.33 -12.93
CA ASP A 164 11.49 -10.97 -12.37
C ASP A 164 11.37 -11.25 -10.85
N CYS A 165 10.25 -10.90 -10.24
CA CYS A 165 9.95 -11.15 -8.83
C CYS A 165 9.19 -12.48 -8.62
N PRO A 166 9.48 -13.23 -7.54
CA PRO A 166 8.64 -14.35 -7.10
C PRO A 166 7.19 -13.92 -6.83
N ILE A 167 6.23 -14.85 -6.91
CA ILE A 167 4.80 -14.57 -6.66
C ILE A 167 4.59 -13.92 -5.29
N ALA A 168 5.28 -14.41 -4.25
CA ALA A 168 5.18 -13.85 -2.90
C ALA A 168 5.59 -12.36 -2.85
N GLU A 169 6.66 -11.99 -3.55
CA GLU A 169 7.12 -10.59 -3.62
C GLU A 169 6.14 -9.71 -4.43
N LEU A 170 5.56 -10.26 -5.49
CA LEU A 170 4.52 -9.59 -6.26
C LEU A 170 3.25 -9.34 -5.44
N GLU A 171 2.83 -10.32 -4.64
CA GLU A 171 1.73 -10.20 -3.68
C GLU A 171 2.01 -9.08 -2.67
N THR A 172 3.17 -9.11 -2.01
CA THR A 172 3.56 -8.08 -1.00
C THR A 172 3.64 -6.68 -1.60
N ARG A 173 4.27 -6.51 -2.77
CA ARG A 173 4.34 -5.19 -3.41
C ARG A 173 2.98 -4.65 -3.84
N LEU A 174 2.10 -5.54 -4.31
CA LEU A 174 0.74 -5.15 -4.67
C LEU A 174 -0.06 -4.78 -3.41
N GLU A 175 0.07 -5.53 -2.32
CA GLU A 175 -0.51 -5.18 -1.02
C GLU A 175 -0.05 -3.79 -0.54
N ASP A 176 1.25 -3.54 -0.51
CA ASP A 176 1.80 -2.25 -0.04
C ASP A 176 1.37 -1.08 -0.93
N ARG A 177 1.33 -1.30 -2.25
CA ARG A 177 0.82 -0.31 -3.20
C ARG A 177 -0.66 -0.01 -2.94
N LEU A 178 -1.51 -1.01 -2.78
CA LEU A 178 -2.93 -0.83 -2.52
C LEU A 178 -3.19 -0.15 -1.17
N ARG A 179 -2.45 -0.54 -0.13
CA ARG A 179 -2.50 0.10 1.18
C ARG A 179 -2.17 1.59 1.08
N THR A 180 -1.11 1.92 0.35
CA THR A 180 -0.64 3.31 0.21
C THR A 180 -1.55 4.15 -0.69
N SER A 181 -1.95 3.64 -1.85
CA SER A 181 -2.74 4.40 -2.83
C SER A 181 -4.18 4.65 -2.39
N TYR A 182 -4.75 3.80 -1.52
CA TYR A 182 -6.16 3.90 -1.13
C TYR A 182 -6.38 4.02 0.40
N ASP A 183 -5.33 4.21 1.20
CA ASP A 183 -5.36 4.25 2.69
C ASP A 183 -6.12 3.08 3.31
N LEU A 184 -6.01 1.88 2.71
CA LEU A 184 -6.71 0.69 3.22
C LEU A 184 -6.15 0.30 4.59
N GLU A 185 -7.03 0.05 5.56
CA GLU A 185 -6.59 -0.33 6.91
C GLU A 185 -5.93 -1.71 6.92
N ALA A 186 -6.52 -2.65 6.18
CA ALA A 186 -5.99 -3.98 5.96
C ALA A 186 -6.22 -4.37 4.50
N VAL A 187 -5.24 -5.06 3.91
CA VAL A 187 -5.33 -5.60 2.56
C VAL A 187 -4.57 -6.92 2.54
N SER A 188 -5.12 -7.90 1.83
CA SER A 188 -4.43 -9.13 1.48
C SER A 188 -4.69 -9.44 0.01
N VAL A 189 -3.64 -9.84 -0.70
CA VAL A 189 -3.69 -10.16 -2.12
C VAL A 189 -3.10 -11.54 -2.35
N SER A 190 -3.80 -12.36 -3.12
CA SER A 190 -3.23 -13.59 -3.64
C SER A 190 -3.24 -13.58 -5.16
N VAL A 191 -2.09 -13.84 -5.78
CA VAL A 191 -1.92 -13.83 -7.23
C VAL A 191 -1.80 -15.27 -7.73
N ASP A 192 -2.64 -15.64 -8.70
CA ASP A 192 -2.54 -16.94 -9.36
C ASP A 192 -1.41 -16.97 -10.41
N GLY A 193 -1.05 -18.17 -10.88
CA GLY A 193 -0.01 -18.33 -11.90
C GLY A 193 -0.32 -17.69 -13.26
N ARG A 194 -1.51 -17.12 -13.46
CA ARG A 194 -1.96 -16.41 -14.67
C ARG A 194 -1.97 -14.89 -14.48
N GLY A 195 -1.48 -14.37 -13.35
CA GLY A 195 -1.48 -12.94 -13.05
C GLY A 195 -2.86 -12.38 -12.67
N ARG A 196 -3.76 -13.21 -12.15
CA ARG A 196 -5.04 -12.74 -11.56
C ARG A 196 -4.91 -12.63 -10.06
N ALA A 197 -5.21 -11.45 -9.53
CA ALA A 197 -5.20 -11.14 -8.11
C ALA A 197 -6.60 -11.30 -7.51
N THR A 198 -6.71 -12.10 -6.45
CA THR A 198 -7.87 -12.08 -5.55
C THR A 198 -7.52 -11.16 -4.39
N ILE A 199 -8.32 -10.12 -4.20
CA ILE A 199 -8.05 -9.05 -3.23
C ILE A 199 -9.08 -9.14 -2.10
N THR A 200 -8.60 -9.11 -0.85
CA THR A 200 -9.43 -8.88 0.34
C THR A 200 -9.00 -7.56 0.96
N ALA A 201 -9.94 -6.65 1.21
CA ALA A 201 -9.63 -5.31 1.70
C ALA A 201 -10.59 -4.84 2.79
N ALA A 202 -10.04 -4.08 3.73
CA ALA A 202 -10.80 -3.35 4.74
C ALA A 202 -10.83 -1.86 4.36
N PRO A 203 -11.94 -1.16 4.62
CA PRO A 203 -12.06 0.26 4.35
C PRO A 203 -11.07 1.09 5.18
N PRO A 204 -10.82 2.35 4.81
CA PRO A 204 -10.00 3.25 5.63
C PRO A 204 -10.67 3.48 6.99
N ALA A 205 -9.99 3.09 8.08
CA ALA A 205 -10.49 3.13 9.46
C ALA A 205 -11.10 4.47 9.88
N ASN A 206 -10.55 5.58 9.36
CA ASN A 206 -10.79 6.93 9.88
C ASN A 206 -10.64 8.01 8.80
N GLY A 207 -11.17 7.78 7.59
CA GLY A 207 -10.93 8.67 6.45
C GLY A 207 -11.34 10.14 6.68
N VAL A 208 -12.49 10.41 7.31
CA VAL A 208 -12.92 11.78 7.65
C VAL A 208 -12.30 12.24 8.97
N ALA A 209 -12.29 11.37 9.99
CA ALA A 209 -11.82 11.72 11.32
C ALA A 209 -10.32 12.09 11.37
N LYS A 210 -9.44 11.42 10.60
CA LYS A 210 -8.01 11.78 10.50
C LYS A 210 -7.79 13.19 9.94
N ARG A 211 -8.68 13.66 9.07
CA ARG A 211 -8.57 14.95 8.38
C ARG A 211 -9.24 16.10 9.12
N VAL A 212 -9.93 15.82 10.23
CA VAL A 212 -10.58 16.85 11.07
C VAL A 212 -9.64 17.19 12.24
N PRO A 213 -9.17 18.44 12.36
CA PRO A 213 -8.34 18.85 13.48
C PRO A 213 -9.05 18.71 14.83
N GLU A 214 -8.28 18.58 15.92
CA GLU A 214 -8.86 18.56 17.27
C GLU A 214 -9.67 19.84 17.54
N GLY A 215 -10.87 19.68 18.11
CA GLY A 215 -11.79 20.79 18.35
C GLY A 215 -12.60 21.25 17.13
N TRP A 216 -12.47 20.59 15.98
CA TRP A 216 -13.26 20.85 14.77
C TRP A 216 -14.34 19.78 14.56
N ARG A 217 -15.31 20.07 13.70
CA ARG A 217 -16.37 19.15 13.26
C ARG A 217 -16.42 19.09 11.74
N ALA A 218 -16.62 17.89 11.20
CA ALA A 218 -16.95 17.72 9.79
C ALA A 218 -18.45 17.97 9.59
N VAL A 219 -18.79 18.94 8.73
CA VAL A 219 -20.17 19.30 8.41
C VAL A 219 -20.40 19.15 6.92
N SER A 220 -21.43 18.38 6.55
CA SER A 220 -21.86 18.19 5.16
C SER A 220 -23.08 19.07 4.87
N THR A 221 -22.98 19.95 3.89
CA THR A 221 -24.09 20.85 3.50
C THR A 221 -24.18 20.99 1.98
N ARG A 222 -25.35 21.43 1.48
CA ARG A 222 -25.55 21.70 0.05
C ARG A 222 -25.01 23.07 -0.30
N ALA A 223 -24.31 23.17 -1.41
CA ALA A 223 -23.78 24.42 -1.91
C ALA A 223 -23.60 24.40 -3.43
N LEU A 224 -23.51 25.60 -4.00
CA LEU A 224 -22.98 25.78 -5.35
C LEU A 224 -21.46 25.73 -5.27
N LEU A 225 -20.87 24.70 -5.88
CA LEU A 225 -19.43 24.45 -5.83
C LEU A 225 -18.75 25.16 -7.01
N PRO A 226 -17.66 25.91 -6.77
CA PRO A 226 -16.82 26.41 -7.85
C PRO A 226 -16.05 25.27 -8.52
N THR A 227 -15.66 25.48 -9.77
CA THR A 227 -14.76 24.58 -10.49
C THR A 227 -13.38 24.56 -9.82
N GLY A 228 -12.76 23.39 -9.71
CA GLY A 228 -11.40 23.26 -9.16
C GLY A 228 -11.36 23.10 -7.63
N LEU A 229 -12.51 23.06 -6.95
CA LEU A 229 -12.54 22.89 -5.50
C LEU A 229 -12.06 21.47 -5.12
N ALA A 230 -10.96 21.38 -4.39
CA ALA A 230 -10.32 20.12 -4.02
C ALA A 230 -10.36 19.89 -2.50
N PRO A 231 -10.26 18.63 -2.02
CA PRO A 231 -9.95 18.34 -0.63
C PRO A 231 -8.64 19.02 -0.21
N GLY A 232 -8.63 19.67 0.95
CA GLY A 232 -7.49 20.45 1.45
C GLY A 232 -7.60 21.96 1.22
N ASP A 233 -8.53 22.42 0.38
CA ASP A 233 -8.72 23.85 0.12
C ASP A 233 -9.25 24.59 1.36
N ASP A 234 -8.64 25.74 1.65
CA ASP A 234 -9.15 26.68 2.65
C ASP A 234 -10.24 27.58 2.05
N ILE A 235 -11.43 27.49 2.61
CA ILE A 235 -12.61 28.17 2.14
C ILE A 235 -13.28 29.02 3.21
N LEU A 236 -14.13 29.91 2.73
CA LEU A 236 -15.12 30.62 3.53
C LEU A 236 -16.50 30.09 3.19
N VAL A 237 -17.19 29.59 4.21
CA VAL A 237 -18.59 29.19 4.16
C VAL A 237 -19.43 30.41 4.56
N ALA A 238 -20.04 31.06 3.59
CA ALA A 238 -20.94 32.19 3.82
C ALA A 238 -22.38 31.70 4.01
N THR A 239 -22.93 31.96 5.19
CA THR A 239 -24.35 31.81 5.52
C THR A 239 -25.06 33.17 5.44
N GLU A 240 -26.37 33.22 5.67
CA GLU A 240 -27.12 34.49 5.70
C GLU A 240 -26.66 35.42 6.83
N SER A 241 -26.14 34.85 7.92
CA SER A 241 -25.84 35.57 9.16
C SER A 241 -24.34 35.81 9.37
N THR A 242 -23.46 34.95 8.87
CA THR A 242 -22.01 35.01 9.16
C THR A 242 -21.19 34.28 8.09
N THR A 243 -19.88 34.54 8.07
CA THR A 243 -18.92 33.78 7.26
C THR A 243 -17.98 33.01 8.16
N VAL A 244 -17.87 31.69 7.94
CA VAL A 244 -17.07 30.75 8.74
C VAL A 244 -15.90 30.26 7.92
N SER A 245 -14.70 30.20 8.51
CA SER A 245 -13.53 29.63 7.85
C SER A 245 -13.52 28.11 8.04
N GLY A 246 -13.21 27.36 7.00
CA GLY A 246 -13.10 25.91 7.08
C GLY A 246 -12.25 25.32 5.96
N THR A 247 -11.95 24.03 6.08
CA THR A 247 -11.12 23.31 5.11
C THR A 247 -11.95 22.21 4.45
N VAL A 248 -11.88 22.09 3.13
CA VAL A 248 -12.66 21.11 2.38
C VAL A 248 -12.14 19.69 2.64
N LEU A 249 -13.04 18.77 3.00
CA LEU A 249 -12.75 17.35 3.19
C LEU A 249 -13.17 16.52 1.97
N SER A 250 -14.30 16.87 1.36
CA SER A 250 -14.78 16.26 0.12
C SER A 250 -15.81 17.15 -0.55
N ALA A 251 -15.86 17.11 -1.87
CA ALA A 251 -16.83 17.83 -2.68
C ALA A 251 -17.46 16.85 -3.68
N THR A 252 -18.80 16.79 -3.72
CA THR A 252 -19.55 15.94 -4.63
C THR A 252 -20.55 16.78 -5.39
N VAL A 253 -20.36 16.94 -6.70
CA VAL A 253 -21.33 17.61 -7.56
C VAL A 253 -22.49 16.67 -7.82
N THR A 254 -23.73 17.16 -7.71
CA THR A 254 -24.90 16.39 -8.09
C THR A 254 -24.92 16.33 -9.61
N PRO A 255 -24.89 15.13 -10.24
CA PRO A 255 -25.01 15.06 -11.68
C PRO A 255 -26.37 15.66 -12.07
N VAL A 256 -26.36 16.67 -12.93
CA VAL A 256 -27.58 17.16 -13.55
C VAL A 256 -28.08 16.02 -14.44
N ALA A 257 -29.04 15.25 -13.93
CA ALA A 257 -29.80 14.35 -14.76
C ALA A 257 -30.59 15.23 -15.74
N ASP A 258 -30.21 15.18 -17.02
CA ASP A 258 -31.02 15.76 -18.08
C ASP A 258 -32.44 15.17 -17.99
N GLY A 259 -33.37 15.99 -17.48
CA GLY A 259 -34.82 15.87 -17.64
C GLY A 259 -35.49 14.60 -17.10
N GLY A 260 -36.00 14.68 -15.86
CA GLY A 260 -37.10 13.81 -15.43
C GLY A 260 -37.12 13.55 -13.92
N TYR A 261 -38.12 14.09 -13.23
CA TYR A 261 -38.39 13.82 -11.82
C TYR A 261 -38.52 12.31 -11.55
N THR A 262 -37.68 11.77 -10.67
CA THR A 262 -37.99 10.52 -9.95
C THR A 262 -37.82 10.76 -8.45
N SER A 263 -38.96 10.71 -7.75
CA SER A 263 -39.07 10.70 -6.29
C SER A 263 -38.38 9.46 -5.71
N PRO A 264 -37.67 9.52 -4.58
CA PRO A 264 -36.90 8.40 -4.05
C PRO A 264 -37.80 7.48 -3.22
N ASN A 265 -38.52 6.57 -3.87
CA ASN A 265 -38.96 5.34 -3.22
C ASN A 265 -39.38 4.29 -4.27
N THR A 266 -38.47 3.40 -4.66
CA THR A 266 -38.77 2.04 -5.12
C THR A 266 -37.47 1.23 -5.15
N ALA A 267 -37.42 0.16 -4.34
CA ALA A 267 -36.35 -0.84 -4.36
C ALA A 267 -36.32 -1.60 -5.70
N PRO A 268 -35.17 -2.07 -6.20
CA PRO A 268 -35.13 -2.77 -7.47
C PRO A 268 -35.50 -4.26 -7.28
N THR A 269 -36.60 -4.65 -7.93
CA THR A 269 -36.91 -6.02 -8.31
C THR A 269 -36.04 -6.40 -9.51
N VAL A 270 -35.45 -7.59 -9.47
CA VAL A 270 -34.63 -8.18 -10.53
C VAL A 270 -35.53 -8.70 -11.65
N ASP A 271 -35.25 -8.34 -12.90
CA ASP A 271 -35.54 -9.18 -14.06
C ASP A 271 -34.66 -8.81 -15.27
N THR A 272 -34.27 -9.86 -16.00
CA THR A 272 -33.24 -9.95 -17.04
C THR A 272 -33.75 -9.66 -18.44
N SER A 273 -32.93 -9.01 -19.30
CA SER A 273 -32.71 -9.33 -20.73
C SER A 273 -31.75 -8.34 -21.43
N SER A 274 -30.97 -8.87 -22.38
CA SER A 274 -29.85 -8.26 -23.12
C SER A 274 -30.26 -7.35 -24.29
N ASP A 275 -29.49 -6.27 -24.57
CA ASP A 275 -28.54 -6.21 -25.70
C ASP A 275 -28.03 -4.77 -26.02
N ASN A 276 -26.71 -4.66 -26.03
CA ASN A 276 -25.80 -3.96 -26.95
C ASN A 276 -25.87 -2.42 -27.24
N ARG A 277 -24.65 -1.84 -27.21
CA ARG A 277 -24.10 -0.60 -27.82
C ARG A 277 -24.13 0.74 -27.06
N SER A 278 -22.88 1.17 -26.82
CA SER A 278 -22.29 2.52 -26.90
C SER A 278 -22.28 3.42 -25.66
N LYS A 279 -21.06 3.54 -25.10
CA LYS A 279 -20.31 4.79 -24.88
C LYS A 279 -20.82 5.74 -23.77
N ARG A 280 -20.12 5.73 -22.63
CA ARG A 280 -19.50 6.94 -22.05
C ARG A 280 -18.54 6.60 -20.90
N ASP A 281 -17.38 7.26 -20.92
CA ASP A 281 -16.36 7.25 -19.88
C ASP A 281 -16.96 7.37 -18.47
N GLY A 282 -16.85 6.31 -17.69
CA GLY A 282 -17.09 6.32 -16.25
C GLY A 282 -15.87 6.86 -15.53
N SER A 283 -15.56 8.14 -15.73
CA SER A 283 -14.64 8.85 -14.83
C SER A 283 -15.35 9.03 -13.48
N SER A 284 -14.94 8.25 -12.49
CA SER A 284 -15.24 8.54 -11.08
C SER A 284 -14.04 8.12 -10.24
N LEU A 285 -12.95 8.88 -10.42
CA LEU A 285 -11.82 8.93 -9.51
C LEU A 285 -12.30 9.52 -8.18
N LEU A 286 -12.81 8.69 -7.27
CA LEU A 286 -13.31 9.14 -5.97
C LEU A 286 -12.21 9.11 -4.92
N SER A 287 -11.47 10.22 -4.84
CA SER A 287 -11.10 10.92 -3.60
C SER A 287 -10.16 12.12 -3.83
N GLU A 288 -9.74 12.35 -5.07
CA GLU A 288 -8.93 13.53 -5.47
C GLU A 288 -9.60 14.38 -6.55
N ALA A 289 -10.84 14.07 -6.93
CA ALA A 289 -11.52 14.80 -8.00
C ALA A 289 -11.91 16.21 -7.52
N GLU A 290 -11.27 17.21 -8.14
CA GLU A 290 -11.71 18.59 -8.12
C GLU A 290 -13.19 18.69 -8.54
N ALA A 291 -13.96 19.52 -7.85
CA ALA A 291 -15.35 19.73 -8.23
C ALA A 291 -15.41 20.34 -9.65
N CYS A 292 -16.16 19.72 -10.56
CA CYS A 292 -16.37 20.22 -11.92
C CYS A 292 -17.30 21.46 -11.99
N GLY A 293 -17.61 22.08 -10.86
CA GLY A 293 -18.57 23.16 -10.73
C GLY A 293 -20.04 22.71 -10.74
N GLY A 294 -20.90 23.42 -10.00
CA GLY A 294 -22.35 23.18 -9.98
C GLY A 294 -22.94 22.86 -8.60
N ASP A 295 -24.24 22.58 -8.55
CA ASP A 295 -24.94 22.26 -7.30
C ASP A 295 -24.48 20.91 -6.75
N GLY A 296 -24.03 20.88 -5.51
CA GLY A 296 -23.45 19.69 -4.90
C GLY A 296 -23.56 19.67 -3.38
N TYR A 297 -22.90 18.68 -2.79
CA TYR A 297 -22.62 18.63 -1.36
C TYR A 297 -21.14 18.87 -1.15
N VAL A 298 -20.82 19.61 -0.09
CA VAL A 298 -19.46 19.76 0.38
C VAL A 298 -19.41 19.36 1.85
N THR A 299 -18.39 18.60 2.20
CA THR A 299 -18.03 18.29 3.58
C THR A 299 -16.85 19.17 3.95
N VAL A 300 -17.02 20.00 4.98
CA VAL A 300 -16.03 20.99 5.41
C VAL A 300 -15.70 20.73 6.87
N ALA A 301 -14.42 20.76 7.22
CA ALA A 301 -13.98 20.85 8.61
C ALA A 301 -14.15 22.30 9.07
N VAL A 302 -14.92 22.52 10.13
CA VAL A 302 -15.13 23.84 10.74
C VAL A 302 -14.90 23.79 12.25
N PRO A 303 -14.50 24.89 12.90
CA PRO A 303 -14.40 24.94 14.36
C PRO A 303 -15.73 24.54 15.04
N THR A 304 -15.66 23.82 16.16
CA THR A 304 -16.86 23.36 16.87
C THR A 304 -17.81 24.50 17.26
N THR A 305 -17.28 25.69 17.55
CA THR A 305 -18.07 26.89 17.90
C THR A 305 -18.95 27.40 16.76
N ASP A 306 -18.55 27.10 15.52
CA ASP A 306 -19.15 27.68 14.31
C ASP A 306 -19.96 26.64 13.52
N ALA A 307 -19.86 25.36 13.92
CA ALA A 307 -20.53 24.25 13.25
C ALA A 307 -22.06 24.39 13.23
N ASP A 308 -22.65 24.88 14.32
CA ASP A 308 -24.11 25.01 14.44
C ASP A 308 -24.65 26.04 13.41
N VAL A 309 -23.91 27.12 13.15
CA VAL A 309 -24.28 28.14 12.15
C VAL A 309 -24.36 27.55 10.74
N VAL A 310 -23.46 26.62 10.41
CA VAL A 310 -23.44 25.93 9.12
C VAL A 310 -24.56 24.88 9.03
N LEU A 311 -24.85 24.19 10.14
CA LEU A 311 -25.89 23.15 10.21
C LEU A 311 -27.32 23.72 10.17
N GLU A 312 -27.54 24.91 10.71
CA GLU A 312 -28.85 25.58 10.69
C GLU A 312 -29.23 26.09 9.29
N THR A 313 -28.28 26.16 8.35
CA THR A 313 -28.49 26.72 7.01
C THR A 313 -28.65 25.61 5.96
N GLU A 314 -29.78 25.59 5.24
CA GLU A 314 -30.06 24.55 4.22
C GLU A 314 -29.14 24.60 2.99
N ARG A 315 -28.69 25.81 2.61
CA ARG A 315 -27.77 26.04 1.49
C ARG A 315 -26.77 27.12 1.83
N VAL A 316 -25.49 26.84 1.64
CA VAL A 316 -24.41 27.80 1.90
C VAL A 316 -23.75 28.26 0.60
N ARG A 317 -23.11 29.43 0.65
CA ARG A 317 -22.25 29.90 -0.44
C ARG A 317 -20.80 29.60 -0.09
N ILE A 318 -20.09 28.93 -1.00
CA ILE A 318 -18.66 28.66 -0.86
C ILE A 318 -17.87 29.78 -1.54
N VAL A 319 -16.90 30.34 -0.81
CA VAL A 319 -15.96 31.34 -1.32
C VAL A 319 -14.55 30.79 -1.13
N VAL A 320 -13.85 30.55 -2.24
CA VAL A 320 -12.45 30.09 -2.22
C VAL A 320 -11.54 31.29 -2.04
N ARG A 321 -10.58 31.20 -1.11
CA ARG A 321 -9.58 32.24 -0.92
C ARG A 321 -8.42 32.04 -1.90
N PRO A 322 -7.75 33.11 -2.35
CA PRO A 322 -6.49 32.96 -3.07
C PRO A 322 -5.48 32.25 -2.15
N SER A 323 -4.98 31.09 -2.56
CA SER A 323 -4.02 30.30 -1.79
C SER A 323 -2.56 30.77 -1.93
N GLY A 324 -2.31 31.79 -2.77
CA GLY A 324 -0.94 32.15 -3.16
C GLY A 324 -0.34 31.07 -4.08
N SER A 325 0.68 31.43 -4.87
CA SER A 325 1.49 30.42 -5.54
C SER A 325 2.38 29.74 -4.50
N THR A 326 2.46 28.41 -4.51
CA THR A 326 3.44 27.68 -3.68
C THR A 326 4.83 28.30 -3.89
N HIS A 327 5.63 28.44 -2.83
CA HIS A 327 6.98 29.02 -2.90
C HIS A 327 7.85 28.41 -4.00
N GLU A 328 7.60 27.15 -4.35
CA GLU A 328 8.22 26.40 -5.45
C GLU A 328 7.89 27.01 -6.82
N PHE A 329 6.61 27.29 -7.09
CA PHE A 329 6.19 27.94 -8.34
C PHE A 329 6.67 29.39 -8.43
N ASP A 330 6.73 30.10 -7.30
CA ASP A 330 7.29 31.46 -7.27
C ASP A 330 8.80 31.44 -7.54
N ALA A 331 9.54 30.47 -6.99
CA ALA A 331 10.96 30.27 -7.27
C ALA A 331 11.22 29.94 -8.75
N VAL A 332 10.44 29.01 -9.35
CA VAL A 332 10.54 28.70 -10.78
C VAL A 332 10.18 29.93 -11.63
N SER A 333 9.13 30.66 -11.26
CA SER A 333 8.72 31.90 -11.96
C SER A 333 9.79 32.99 -11.89
N LEU A 334 10.54 33.09 -10.78
CA LEU A 334 11.66 34.01 -10.63
C LEU A 334 12.86 33.59 -11.51
N LEU A 335 13.16 32.30 -11.60
CA LEU A 335 14.20 31.75 -12.48
C LEU A 335 13.87 31.98 -13.96
N GLU A 336 12.64 31.68 -14.37
CA GLU A 336 12.18 31.92 -15.75
C GLU A 336 12.18 33.40 -16.11
N ARG A 337 11.76 34.28 -15.19
CA ARG A 337 11.86 35.73 -15.38
C ARG A 337 13.31 36.21 -15.49
N GLY A 338 14.23 35.51 -14.83
CA GLY A 338 15.68 35.72 -14.94
C GLY A 338 16.28 35.18 -16.24
N GLY A 339 15.49 34.52 -17.10
CA GLY A 339 15.96 33.92 -18.35
C GLY A 339 16.50 32.49 -18.21
N THR A 340 16.48 31.92 -17.00
CA THR A 340 16.95 30.57 -16.71
C THR A 340 15.80 29.57 -16.84
N SER A 341 16.00 28.54 -17.66
CA SER A 341 15.05 27.44 -17.81
C SER A 341 15.58 26.17 -17.15
N ILE A 342 14.69 25.37 -16.57
CA ILE A 342 15.00 24.08 -15.97
C ILE A 342 14.54 22.99 -16.94
N ARG A 343 15.42 22.06 -17.33
CA ARG A 343 15.05 20.91 -18.17
C ARG A 343 15.54 19.60 -17.59
N ARG A 344 14.68 18.58 -17.61
CA ARG A 344 15.06 17.19 -17.39
C ARG A 344 15.52 16.60 -18.72
N VAL A 345 16.72 16.04 -18.76
CA VAL A 345 17.30 15.40 -19.94
C VAL A 345 17.94 14.06 -19.57
N THR A 346 18.03 13.16 -20.53
CA THR A 346 18.94 12.01 -20.44
C THR A 346 20.29 12.47 -20.99
N VAL A 347 21.36 12.28 -20.21
CA VAL A 347 22.71 12.70 -20.59
C VAL A 347 23.15 11.87 -21.79
N THR A 348 23.40 12.55 -22.91
CA THR A 348 24.03 12.00 -24.12
C THR A 348 25.41 12.62 -24.30
N ASP A 349 26.25 12.08 -25.19
CA ASP A 349 27.55 12.70 -25.50
C ASP A 349 27.41 14.17 -25.91
N ALA A 350 26.37 14.52 -26.67
CA ALA A 350 26.08 15.91 -27.05
C ALA A 350 25.72 16.82 -25.87
N VAL A 351 25.04 16.28 -24.85
CA VAL A 351 24.73 17.01 -23.61
C VAL A 351 26.00 17.19 -22.77
N LEU A 352 26.88 16.19 -22.74
CA LEU A 352 28.14 16.24 -22.02
C LEU A 352 29.09 17.27 -22.62
N ASP A 353 29.16 17.33 -23.95
CA ASP A 353 29.91 18.35 -24.69
C ASP A 353 29.34 19.75 -24.45
N ALA A 354 28.01 19.90 -24.46
CA ALA A 354 27.36 21.18 -24.19
C ALA A 354 27.65 21.68 -22.77
N VAL A 355 27.49 20.83 -21.74
CA VAL A 355 27.78 21.19 -20.34
C VAL A 355 29.26 21.52 -20.11
N SER A 356 30.17 20.89 -20.88
CA SER A 356 31.61 21.16 -20.79
C SER A 356 32.04 22.41 -21.58
N ASP A 357 31.15 22.97 -22.40
CA ASP A 357 31.39 24.16 -23.19
C ASP A 357 31.02 25.42 -22.39
N ASP A 358 32.04 26.17 -21.99
CA ASP A 358 31.91 27.45 -21.27
C ASP A 358 31.03 28.47 -22.03
N GLU A 359 30.80 28.32 -23.34
CA GLU A 359 29.93 29.21 -24.11
C GLU A 359 28.42 28.98 -23.88
N THR A 360 28.01 27.82 -23.36
CA THR A 360 26.57 27.47 -23.28
C THR A 360 25.89 27.87 -21.96
N GLU A 361 26.66 28.32 -20.96
CA GLU A 361 26.18 28.74 -19.63
C GLU A 361 25.18 27.72 -19.02
N LEU A 362 25.47 26.43 -19.20
CA LEU A 362 24.69 25.32 -18.67
C LEU A 362 25.24 24.87 -17.33
N ASP A 363 24.37 24.78 -16.32
CA ASP A 363 24.69 24.27 -15.00
C ASP A 363 23.91 22.99 -14.71
N VAL A 364 24.55 22.05 -14.01
CA VAL A 364 23.96 20.74 -13.69
C VAL A 364 23.45 20.78 -12.26
N PHE A 365 22.13 20.81 -12.11
CA PHE A 365 21.50 20.94 -10.80
C PHE A 365 21.36 19.61 -10.07
N ALA A 366 20.99 18.55 -10.79
CA ALA A 366 20.82 17.23 -10.20
C ALA A 366 21.05 16.10 -11.20
N ILE A 367 21.54 14.97 -10.72
CA ILE A 367 21.71 13.73 -11.49
C ILE A 367 21.05 12.55 -10.79
N ARG A 368 20.61 11.58 -11.59
CA ARG A 368 20.08 10.29 -11.15
C ARG A 368 20.69 9.21 -12.01
N ASN A 369 21.63 8.47 -11.41
CA ASN A 369 22.40 7.44 -12.09
C ASN A 369 21.47 6.38 -12.69
N GLY A 370 21.62 6.18 -14.00
CA GLY A 370 20.97 5.11 -14.74
C GLY A 370 21.88 3.88 -14.81
N GLU A 371 21.29 2.71 -14.61
CA GLU A 371 21.88 1.37 -14.71
C GLU A 371 22.62 0.82 -13.48
N ALA A 372 21.96 -0.18 -12.88
CA ALA A 372 22.53 -1.14 -11.97
C ALA A 372 23.65 -1.93 -12.66
N SER A 373 24.87 -1.76 -12.18
CA SER A 373 25.92 -2.76 -12.39
C SER A 373 25.38 -4.13 -11.97
N THR A 374 25.38 -5.07 -12.90
CA THR A 374 24.98 -6.46 -12.70
C THR A 374 25.70 -7.04 -11.47
N GLY A 375 24.96 -7.23 -10.36
CA GLY A 375 25.42 -8.06 -9.23
C GLY A 375 25.57 -7.39 -7.85
N GLY A 376 25.06 -6.18 -7.60
CA GLY A 376 25.06 -5.55 -6.27
C GLY A 376 23.66 -5.41 -5.65
N PRO A 377 23.53 -5.32 -4.31
CA PRO A 377 22.25 -5.05 -3.64
C PRO A 377 21.66 -3.74 -4.16
N ALA A 378 20.34 -3.71 -4.35
CA ALA A 378 19.58 -2.60 -4.94
C ALA A 378 20.04 -1.24 -4.40
N VAL A 379 20.77 -0.49 -5.23
CA VAL A 379 21.15 0.89 -4.92
C VAL A 379 19.88 1.71 -5.06
N GLU A 380 19.48 2.33 -3.97
CA GLU A 380 18.33 3.23 -3.89
C GLU A 380 18.46 4.31 -4.97
N TYR A 381 17.42 4.53 -5.76
CA TYR A 381 17.40 5.54 -6.82
C TYR A 381 17.33 6.94 -6.20
N GLU A 382 18.47 7.44 -5.71
CA GLU A 382 18.55 8.72 -5.04
C GLU A 382 18.97 9.82 -6.03
N TRP A 383 18.19 10.91 -6.08
CA TRP A 383 18.58 12.13 -6.80
C TRP A 383 19.72 12.80 -6.03
N ARG A 384 20.86 13.00 -6.70
CA ARG A 384 21.97 13.78 -6.15
C ARG A 384 21.92 15.20 -6.68
N PHE A 385 21.85 16.17 -5.78
CA PHE A 385 21.87 17.60 -6.09
C PHE A 385 23.30 18.15 -6.05
N GLU A 386 23.56 19.19 -6.84
CA GLU A 386 24.88 19.85 -6.97
C GLU A 386 26.03 18.85 -7.24
N PRO A 387 25.93 18.00 -8.28
CA PRO A 387 27.01 17.11 -8.63
C PRO A 387 28.22 17.90 -9.15
N ASP A 388 29.42 17.38 -8.89
CA ASP A 388 30.63 17.88 -9.56
C ASP A 388 30.46 17.70 -11.08
N SER A 389 30.92 18.66 -11.90
CA SER A 389 30.76 18.62 -13.36
C SER A 389 31.35 17.36 -14.02
N GLY A 390 32.27 16.67 -13.35
CA GLY A 390 32.82 15.38 -13.79
C GLY A 390 32.00 14.13 -13.40
N ALA A 391 30.86 14.29 -12.74
CA ALA A 391 30.00 13.18 -12.29
C ALA A 391 28.87 12.83 -13.29
N LEU A 392 28.82 13.52 -14.44
CA LEU A 392 27.84 13.21 -15.49
C LEU A 392 28.32 12.02 -16.31
N GLU A 393 27.52 10.96 -16.31
CA GLU A 393 27.74 9.79 -17.16
C GLU A 393 26.62 9.69 -18.20
N VAL A 394 26.99 9.27 -19.42
CA VAL A 394 26.04 9.04 -20.50
C VAL A 394 25.01 7.98 -20.06
N GLY A 395 23.73 8.25 -20.25
CA GLY A 395 22.62 7.38 -19.81
C GLY A 395 22.00 7.75 -18.46
N THR A 396 22.60 8.68 -17.71
CA THR A 396 22.06 9.23 -16.45
C THR A 396 20.94 10.24 -16.74
N GLU A 397 19.94 10.34 -15.86
CA GLU A 397 18.96 11.44 -15.93
C GLU A 397 19.52 12.66 -15.21
N ALA A 398 19.48 13.84 -15.84
CA ALA A 398 19.98 15.08 -15.25
C ALA A 398 18.96 16.22 -15.34
N PHE A 399 18.97 17.12 -14.37
CA PHE A 399 18.32 18.43 -14.44
C PHE A 399 19.37 19.48 -14.76
N LEU A 400 19.18 20.18 -15.88
CA LEU A 400 20.04 21.25 -16.35
C LEU A 400 19.35 22.60 -16.18
N LEU A 401 20.14 23.61 -15.80
CA LEU A 401 19.76 25.01 -15.67
C LEU A 401 20.53 25.79 -16.73
N GLY A 402 19.85 26.67 -17.47
CA GLY A 402 20.55 27.52 -18.43
C GLY A 402 19.65 28.48 -19.21
N PRO A 403 20.26 29.44 -19.94
CA PRO A 403 19.53 30.42 -20.73
C PRO A 403 18.72 29.73 -21.86
N GLY A 404 17.44 30.10 -21.96
CA GLY A 404 16.42 29.36 -22.70
C GLY A 404 16.75 28.95 -24.16
N ALA A 405 16.27 27.75 -24.50
CA ALA A 405 16.05 27.15 -25.83
C ALA A 405 17.24 26.97 -26.80
N ALA A 406 18.32 27.74 -26.70
CA ALA A 406 19.47 27.62 -27.62
C ALA A 406 20.54 26.64 -27.12
N ALA A 407 20.73 26.54 -25.80
CA ALA A 407 21.77 25.69 -25.21
C ALA A 407 21.41 24.18 -25.22
N PHE A 408 20.11 23.86 -25.31
CA PHE A 408 19.61 22.50 -25.37
C PHE A 408 19.07 22.26 -26.77
N GLY A 409 19.91 21.75 -27.67
CA GLY A 409 19.64 21.56 -29.10
C GLY A 409 18.18 21.28 -29.44
N SER A 410 17.67 21.97 -30.46
CA SER A 410 16.27 21.90 -30.88
C SER A 410 15.84 20.48 -31.25
N GLU A 411 15.23 19.77 -30.31
CA GLU A 411 14.44 18.57 -30.59
C GLU A 411 13.07 19.01 -31.14
N SER A 412 13.10 19.69 -32.30
CA SER A 412 11.92 20.20 -33.00
C SER A 412 12.29 20.49 -34.46
N ALA A 413 12.56 19.45 -35.23
CA ALA A 413 12.67 19.57 -36.70
C ALA A 413 12.06 18.39 -37.49
N GLU A 414 11.64 17.28 -36.86
CA GLU A 414 11.08 16.14 -37.60
C GLU A 414 9.54 15.97 -37.51
N ARG A 415 8.81 16.93 -36.93
CA ARG A 415 7.33 16.88 -36.90
C ARG A 415 6.59 17.87 -37.80
N ASP A 416 7.27 18.85 -38.41
CA ASP A 416 6.60 19.88 -39.21
C ASP A 416 6.74 19.72 -40.74
N GLU A 417 7.52 18.77 -41.25
CA GLU A 417 7.56 18.49 -42.71
C GLU A 417 6.44 17.56 -43.21
N SER A 418 5.67 16.93 -42.32
CA SER A 418 4.53 16.09 -42.73
C SER A 418 3.20 16.85 -42.87
N ASN A 419 3.14 18.15 -42.55
CA ASN A 419 1.90 18.93 -42.61
C ASN A 419 1.91 20.04 -43.68
N ALA A 420 2.96 20.12 -44.51
CA ALA A 420 3.09 21.14 -45.57
C ALA A 420 2.67 20.66 -46.97
N LEU A 421 1.90 19.57 -47.08
CA LEU A 421 1.31 19.09 -48.34
C LEU A 421 -0.18 18.80 -48.15
N GLY A 422 -0.96 19.85 -47.89
CA GLY A 422 -2.41 19.70 -47.68
C GLY A 422 -3.24 20.98 -47.67
N GLU A 423 -2.74 22.12 -48.16
CA GLU A 423 -3.56 23.33 -48.35
C GLU A 423 -3.75 23.59 -49.85
N GLN A 424 -4.86 23.09 -50.37
CA GLN A 424 -5.43 23.53 -51.63
C GLN A 424 -6.50 24.60 -51.32
N GLU A 425 -6.05 25.85 -51.31
CA GLU A 425 -6.72 27.10 -51.67
C GLU A 425 -8.27 27.17 -51.62
N PRO A 426 -8.87 27.98 -50.72
CA PRO A 426 -10.27 28.36 -50.80
C PRO A 426 -10.44 29.64 -51.65
N ALA A 427 -11.15 29.53 -52.78
CA ALA A 427 -11.59 30.68 -53.56
C ALA A 427 -12.73 31.45 -52.85
N ALA A 428 -12.57 32.76 -52.82
CA ALA A 428 -13.37 33.79 -52.16
C ALA A 428 -14.84 33.91 -52.66
N PRO A 429 -15.71 34.62 -51.89
CA PRO A 429 -17.14 34.71 -52.15
C PRO A 429 -17.50 35.85 -53.12
N GLY A 430 -18.44 35.58 -54.03
CA GLY A 430 -19.00 36.54 -54.98
C GLY A 430 -20.52 36.65 -54.84
N VAL A 431 -20.96 37.87 -54.57
CA VAL A 431 -22.30 38.42 -54.33
C VAL A 431 -23.31 38.26 -55.49
N SER A 432 -24.58 38.04 -55.12
CA SER A 432 -25.88 38.35 -55.77
C SER A 432 -26.21 37.87 -57.20
N HIS A 433 -27.30 37.10 -57.33
CA HIS A 433 -28.59 37.59 -57.83
C HIS A 433 -29.75 36.65 -57.53
#